data_AF-A0A371D7M1-F1
#
_entry.id   AF-A0A371D7M1-F1
#
_cell.length_a   1.000
_cell.length_b   1.000
_cell.length_c   1.000
_cell.angle_alpha   90.00
_cell.angle_beta   90.00
_cell.angle_gamma   90.00
#
_symmetry.space_group_name_H-M   'P 1'
#
loop_
_entity.id
_entity.type
_entity.pdbx_description
1 polymer ?
#
loop_
_entity_poly.entity_id
_entity_poly.type
_entity_poly.pdbx_seq_one_letter_code
_entity_poly.pdbx_strand_id
1 'polypeptide(L)'
;MQARRTAIAASSGRALRPTPALRHATILGGFRSNSSSASNDAPRPQSKSSNAALAFTVGSLLSGALGYYIATQSGGITDAGRSRASAELNSQYGSPEDFKAAIAELRTLFPDEDAVTTDAEDLEEHGFSENDYHPGSKPSVVVYPTSTDDVVKIVKTAVKYKMPVIPYSGATSLEGHFRAPSVGGICVDMSKMDRIIEIHEADSDVVCQPGIRWMDLNETLKKQGIPLFFPLDPAPGATIGGMLSTGCSGTNAVRYGTAKAEWFLNATVVLPSGEVIKTRRRARKSSAGFDTTKLFIGAEGTLGIVTEVTLRLAPLLPTNVAVVQFPDVRKAAGAVSEIVNSGVGIQCVELCDEQFMKATNIYGMSSRKWPEKDSLFFKFQGPTPRALQETADIVKKIAQKHGGTGFALAKSDQEATNLWMDRKNALYSSLALIPGARGWSTDVCVPPSRLPDLVYGTKEDLEAHGIVYTIVGHVGDGNFHALLLFSNDEELEKARAAVGRMVHRAIALDGTCTGEHGVGIGKRDYLYEELGEGTVELMKTIKKAIDPLNLFNPGKLYPDRPQSEDTKKAKLVPHA
;
A
#
# COMPACT_ATOMS: atom_id res chain seq x y z
N MET A 1 50.76 -1.81 -35.16
CA MET A 1 51.08 -3.07 -34.45
C MET A 1 49.79 -3.63 -33.84
N GLN A 2 49.68 -4.95 -33.74
CA GLN A 2 48.48 -5.67 -33.30
C GLN A 2 48.36 -5.77 -31.76
N ALA A 3 47.25 -6.41 -31.34
CA ALA A 3 46.96 -6.96 -30.00
C ALA A 3 46.46 -5.96 -28.93
N ARG A 4 45.44 -6.28 -28.13
CA ARG A 4 44.50 -7.43 -28.11
C ARG A 4 43.20 -6.95 -27.45
N ARG A 5 42.03 -7.27 -28.01
CA ARG A 5 40.74 -7.17 -27.31
C ARG A 5 40.44 -8.53 -26.69
N THR A 6 40.14 -8.57 -25.40
CA THR A 6 39.63 -9.76 -24.71
C THR A 6 38.24 -9.43 -24.21
N ALA A 7 37.22 -10.10 -24.76
CA ALA A 7 35.88 -10.05 -24.20
C ALA A 7 35.83 -10.97 -22.97
N ILE A 8 35.14 -10.53 -21.91
CA ILE A 8 34.79 -11.37 -20.77
C ILE A 8 33.26 -11.43 -20.75
N ALA A 9 32.72 -12.62 -20.97
CA ALA A 9 31.29 -12.87 -20.82
C ALA A 9 30.93 -12.90 -19.32
N ALA A 10 29.93 -12.13 -18.93
CA ALA A 10 29.33 -12.23 -17.60
C ALA A 10 28.25 -13.32 -17.63
N SER A 11 28.51 -14.46 -16.98
CA SER A 11 27.52 -15.51 -16.79
C SER A 11 26.50 -15.10 -15.74
N SER A 12 25.21 -15.20 -16.08
CA SER A 12 24.09 -14.93 -15.18
C SER A 12 23.99 -16.01 -14.09
N GLY A 13 24.45 -15.68 -12.89
CA GLY A 13 24.29 -16.53 -11.71
C GLY A 13 22.84 -16.54 -11.20
N ARG A 14 22.12 -17.64 -11.43
CA ARG A 14 20.74 -17.87 -10.94
C ARG A 14 20.74 -17.97 -9.40
N ALA A 15 20.23 -16.94 -8.72
CA ALA A 15 20.16 -16.91 -7.26
C ALA A 15 18.97 -17.71 -6.73
N LEU A 16 19.23 -18.95 -6.29
CA LEU A 16 18.25 -19.80 -5.60
C LEU A 16 17.92 -19.22 -4.22
N ARG A 17 16.63 -19.06 -3.91
CA ARG A 17 16.14 -18.73 -2.55
C ARG A 17 15.98 -20.01 -1.70
N PRO A 18 16.25 -19.98 -0.39
CA PRO A 18 16.15 -21.16 0.47
C PRO A 18 14.71 -21.41 0.96
N THR A 19 14.25 -22.65 0.85
CA THR A 19 13.02 -23.15 1.49
C THR A 19 13.32 -23.76 2.87
N PRO A 20 12.51 -23.49 3.91
CA PRO A 20 12.59 -24.22 5.17
C PRO A 20 11.53 -25.33 5.23
N ALA A 21 11.95 -26.59 5.14
CA ALA A 21 11.13 -27.74 5.48
C ALA A 21 11.74 -28.46 6.68
N LEU A 22 10.95 -28.69 7.74
CA LEU A 22 11.01 -29.89 8.59
C LEU A 22 9.83 -29.96 9.57
N ARG A 23 9.26 -31.15 9.72
CA ARG A 23 8.14 -31.46 10.63
C ARG A 23 8.63 -32.21 11.87
N HIS A 24 7.88 -32.02 12.96
CA HIS A 24 7.57 -32.98 14.03
C HIS A 24 8.69 -33.56 14.91
N ALA A 25 8.51 -33.40 16.22
CA ALA A 25 8.55 -34.51 17.15
C ALA A 25 7.45 -34.33 18.21
N THR A 26 6.53 -35.29 18.32
CA THR A 26 5.47 -35.33 19.36
C THR A 26 5.86 -36.37 20.40
N ILE A 27 5.80 -36.04 21.69
CA ILE A 27 5.76 -37.04 22.77
C ILE A 27 4.63 -36.70 23.75
N LEU A 28 3.92 -37.76 24.17
CA LEU A 28 2.67 -37.75 24.94
C LEU A 28 2.88 -37.93 26.44
N GLY A 29 1.87 -37.54 27.23
CA GLY A 29 1.62 -38.02 28.60
C GLY A 29 1.55 -36.90 29.65
N GLY A 30 0.57 -36.86 30.57
CA GLY A 30 -0.62 -37.70 30.70
C GLY A 30 -1.29 -37.62 32.08
N PHE A 31 -2.54 -37.10 32.11
CA PHE A 31 -3.62 -37.37 33.09
C PHE A 31 -3.51 -37.09 34.62
N ARG A 32 -4.56 -36.40 35.11
CA ARG A 32 -5.30 -36.58 36.41
C ARG A 32 -4.60 -36.15 37.74
N SER A 33 -5.30 -35.76 38.82
CA SER A 33 -6.75 -35.64 39.10
C SER A 33 -7.06 -34.87 40.40
N ASN A 34 -8.33 -34.40 40.56
CA ASN A 34 -9.13 -34.30 41.80
C ASN A 34 -8.65 -33.37 42.95
N SER A 35 -9.41 -32.33 43.35
CA SER A 35 -10.59 -32.31 44.28
C SER A 35 -10.17 -31.68 45.64
N SER A 36 -11.00 -31.18 46.57
CA SER A 36 -12.46 -31.21 46.82
C SER A 36 -12.84 -30.13 47.88
N SER A 37 -14.15 -29.84 48.09
CA SER A 37 -14.80 -29.41 49.37
C SER A 37 -14.32 -28.12 50.10
N ALA A 38 -15.05 -27.39 50.95
CA ALA A 38 -16.45 -27.21 51.41
C ALA A 38 -16.41 -26.08 52.51
N SER A 39 -17.46 -25.44 53.03
CA SER A 39 -18.84 -25.07 52.62
C SER A 39 -19.40 -24.08 53.69
N ASN A 40 -20.70 -23.73 53.65
CA ASN A 40 -21.48 -23.03 54.71
C ASN A 40 -21.12 -21.53 54.96
N ASP A 41 -22.01 -20.65 55.43
CA ASP A 41 -23.49 -20.68 55.59
C ASP A 41 -24.03 -19.22 55.56
N ALA A 42 -25.34 -19.04 55.32
CA ALA A 42 -25.96 -17.70 55.23
C ALA A 42 -27.35 -17.62 55.91
N PRO A 43 -27.69 -16.51 56.59
CA PRO A 43 -29.06 -16.20 57.00
C PRO A 43 -29.76 -15.22 56.04
N ARG A 44 -31.05 -15.45 55.77
CA ARG A 44 -31.95 -14.52 55.04
C ARG A 44 -32.51 -13.43 55.96
N PRO A 45 -32.92 -12.29 55.38
CA PRO A 45 -34.34 -11.89 55.49
C PRO A 45 -35.00 -11.54 54.13
N GLN A 46 -36.21 -10.98 54.18
CA GLN A 46 -37.28 -11.11 53.18
C GLN A 46 -37.30 -10.07 52.03
N SER A 47 -38.20 -10.34 51.08
CA SER A 47 -38.35 -9.77 49.74
C SER A 47 -38.93 -8.34 49.64
N LYS A 48 -38.57 -7.65 48.56
CA LYS A 48 -39.47 -6.76 47.80
C LYS A 48 -39.31 -7.01 46.28
N SER A 49 -40.33 -6.62 45.52
CA SER A 49 -40.64 -7.05 44.15
C SER A 49 -39.68 -6.56 43.04
N SER A 50 -39.43 -7.42 42.04
CA SER A 50 -38.57 -7.14 40.88
C SER A 50 -39.33 -7.15 39.53
N ASN A 51 -40.02 -6.05 39.18
CA ASN A 51 -40.61 -5.89 37.84
C ASN A 51 -39.72 -5.13 36.85
N ALA A 52 -38.68 -4.43 37.32
CA ALA A 52 -37.78 -3.66 36.45
C ALA A 52 -36.81 -4.53 35.62
N ALA A 53 -36.31 -5.63 36.20
CA ALA A 53 -35.36 -6.52 35.53
C ALA A 53 -35.98 -7.21 34.32
N LEU A 54 -37.23 -7.68 34.42
CA LEU A 54 -37.90 -8.40 33.34
C LEU A 54 -38.17 -7.49 32.12
N ALA A 55 -38.51 -6.21 32.35
CA ALA A 55 -38.69 -5.22 31.29
C ALA A 55 -37.38 -4.94 30.53
N PHE A 56 -36.25 -4.86 31.24
CA PHE A 56 -34.95 -4.69 30.61
C PHE A 56 -34.54 -5.92 29.78
N THR A 57 -34.71 -7.14 30.29
CA THR A 57 -34.35 -8.35 29.54
C THR A 57 -35.19 -8.54 28.27
N VAL A 58 -36.51 -8.27 28.33
CA VAL A 58 -37.39 -8.35 27.15
C VAL A 58 -37.06 -7.25 26.14
N GLY A 59 -36.78 -6.02 26.58
CA GLY A 59 -36.33 -4.93 25.72
C GLY A 59 -35.02 -5.26 25.00
N SER A 60 -34.02 -5.76 25.72
CA SER A 60 -32.72 -6.18 25.18
C SER A 60 -32.81 -7.34 24.18
N LEU A 61 -33.71 -8.30 24.42
CA LEU A 61 -33.93 -9.42 23.50
C LEU A 61 -34.65 -8.98 22.22
N LEU A 62 -35.60 -8.03 22.30
CA LEU A 62 -36.27 -7.47 21.12
C LEU A 62 -35.35 -6.56 20.31
N SER A 63 -34.54 -5.71 20.94
CA SER A 63 -33.54 -4.89 20.24
C SER A 63 -32.40 -5.74 19.67
N GLY A 64 -31.97 -6.78 20.38
CA GLY A 64 -30.99 -7.77 19.90
C GLY A 64 -31.51 -8.58 18.72
N ALA A 65 -32.76 -9.05 18.76
CA ALA A 65 -33.39 -9.78 17.66
C ALA A 65 -33.64 -8.88 16.44
N LEU A 66 -34.06 -7.64 16.64
CA LEU A 66 -34.22 -6.66 15.55
C LEU A 66 -32.87 -6.26 14.96
N GLY A 67 -31.84 -6.05 15.79
CA GLY A 67 -30.47 -5.81 15.37
C GLY A 67 -29.88 -6.97 14.59
N TYR A 68 -30.12 -8.22 15.04
CA TYR A 68 -29.70 -9.44 14.32
C TYR A 68 -30.47 -9.63 13.01
N TYR A 69 -31.78 -9.32 12.96
CA TYR A 69 -32.57 -9.36 11.74
C TYR A 69 -32.12 -8.30 10.72
N ILE A 70 -31.83 -7.08 11.17
CA ILE A 70 -31.27 -6.01 10.34
C ILE A 70 -29.85 -6.40 9.87
N ALA A 71 -29.00 -6.95 10.72
CA ALA A 71 -27.66 -7.41 10.35
C ALA A 71 -27.68 -8.56 9.34
N THR A 72 -28.57 -9.54 9.52
CA THR A 72 -28.71 -10.69 8.60
C THR A 72 -29.36 -10.31 7.26
N GLN A 73 -30.23 -9.30 7.20
CA GLN A 73 -30.65 -8.72 5.91
C GLN A 73 -29.60 -7.80 5.28
N SER A 74 -28.86 -7.03 6.08
CA SER A 74 -27.81 -6.12 5.58
C SER A 74 -26.60 -6.88 5.02
N GLY A 75 -26.27 -8.03 5.62
CA GLY A 75 -25.20 -8.94 5.17
C GLY A 75 -25.43 -9.56 3.79
N GLY A 76 -26.63 -9.48 3.22
CA GLY A 76 -26.92 -9.96 1.86
C GLY A 76 -26.73 -8.93 0.74
N ILE A 77 -26.62 -7.64 1.06
CA ILE A 77 -26.66 -6.56 0.05
C ILE A 77 -25.30 -6.34 -0.62
N THR A 78 -24.19 -6.61 0.08
CA THR A 78 -22.83 -6.49 -0.47
C THR A 78 -22.49 -7.61 -1.44
N ASP A 79 -22.84 -8.86 -1.12
CA ASP A 79 -22.43 -10.03 -1.90
C ASP A 79 -23.25 -10.18 -3.19
N ALA A 80 -24.58 -9.99 -3.12
CA ALA A 80 -25.43 -9.98 -4.32
C ALA A 80 -25.08 -8.83 -5.29
N GLY A 81 -24.63 -7.68 -4.77
CA GLY A 81 -24.14 -6.55 -5.56
C GLY A 81 -22.82 -6.87 -6.28
N ARG A 82 -21.84 -7.40 -5.54
CA ARG A 82 -20.52 -7.78 -6.07
C ARG A 82 -20.60 -8.96 -7.04
N SER A 83 -21.43 -9.96 -6.76
CA SER A 83 -21.74 -11.09 -7.64
C SER A 83 -22.25 -10.61 -9.01
N ARG A 84 -23.21 -9.67 -9.01
CA ARG A 84 -23.75 -9.10 -10.24
C ARG A 84 -22.75 -8.23 -11.01
N ALA A 85 -21.98 -7.38 -10.32
CA ALA A 85 -20.94 -6.58 -10.97
C ALA A 85 -19.86 -7.46 -11.63
N SER A 86 -19.43 -8.54 -10.95
CA SER A 86 -18.53 -9.56 -11.49
C SER A 86 -19.11 -10.27 -12.71
N ALA A 87 -20.40 -10.64 -12.67
CA ALA A 87 -21.07 -11.28 -13.80
C ALA A 87 -21.25 -10.35 -15.01
N GLU A 88 -21.59 -9.07 -14.81
CA GLU A 88 -21.69 -8.07 -15.88
C GLU A 88 -20.30 -7.79 -16.50
N LEU A 89 -19.26 -7.66 -15.67
CA LEU A 89 -17.85 -7.57 -16.11
C LEU A 89 -17.44 -8.75 -16.99
N ASN A 90 -17.84 -9.97 -16.65
CA ASN A 90 -17.42 -11.17 -17.37
C ASN A 90 -18.11 -11.32 -18.75
N SER A 91 -19.27 -10.70 -18.96
CA SER A 91 -20.06 -10.87 -20.18
C SER A 91 -19.52 -10.16 -21.43
N GLN A 92 -18.57 -9.23 -21.27
CA GLN A 92 -18.04 -8.37 -22.35
C GLN A 92 -16.72 -8.86 -22.97
N TYR A 93 -16.02 -9.81 -22.35
CA TYR A 93 -14.71 -10.32 -22.77
C TYR A 93 -14.83 -11.51 -23.75
N GLY A 94 -13.70 -11.93 -24.32
CA GLY A 94 -13.63 -13.12 -25.19
C GLY A 94 -13.96 -14.42 -24.44
N SER A 95 -14.31 -15.47 -25.20
CA SER A 95 -14.56 -16.80 -24.63
C SER A 95 -13.27 -17.49 -24.17
N PRO A 96 -13.35 -18.61 -23.43
CA PRO A 96 -12.19 -19.45 -23.13
C PRO A 96 -11.41 -19.93 -24.38
N GLU A 97 -12.07 -20.01 -25.54
CA GLU A 97 -11.47 -20.36 -26.84
C GLU A 97 -10.73 -19.17 -27.43
N ASP A 98 -11.29 -17.95 -27.32
CA ASP A 98 -10.59 -16.71 -27.69
C ASP A 98 -9.32 -16.54 -26.85
N PHE A 99 -9.37 -16.84 -25.54
CA PHE A 99 -8.20 -16.76 -24.66
C PHE A 99 -7.13 -17.80 -25.02
N LYS A 100 -7.53 -19.05 -25.36
CA LYS A 100 -6.59 -20.07 -25.89
C LYS A 100 -5.95 -19.61 -27.20
N ALA A 101 -6.71 -18.99 -28.10
CA ALA A 101 -6.20 -18.45 -29.35
C ALA A 101 -5.24 -17.26 -29.14
N ALA A 102 -5.56 -16.36 -28.19
CA ALA A 102 -4.68 -15.27 -27.78
C ALA A 102 -3.34 -15.78 -27.25
N ILE A 103 -3.35 -16.80 -26.38
CA ILE A 103 -2.12 -17.42 -25.83
C ILE A 103 -1.28 -18.07 -26.94
N ALA A 104 -1.90 -18.74 -27.92
CA ALA A 104 -1.20 -19.30 -29.07
C ALA A 104 -0.59 -18.22 -29.98
N GLU A 105 -1.29 -17.10 -30.18
CA GLU A 105 -0.76 -15.94 -30.90
C GLU A 105 0.41 -15.29 -30.15
N LEU A 106 0.30 -15.08 -28.83
CA LEU A 106 1.39 -14.55 -28.00
C LEU A 106 2.64 -15.42 -28.11
N ARG A 107 2.53 -16.74 -27.98
CA ARG A 107 3.66 -17.68 -28.19
C ARG A 107 4.26 -17.62 -29.59
N THR A 108 3.48 -17.23 -30.60
CA THR A 108 3.98 -17.04 -31.97
C THR A 108 4.69 -15.69 -32.14
N LEU A 109 4.22 -14.64 -31.46
CA LEU A 109 4.80 -13.29 -31.47
C LEU A 109 6.06 -13.18 -30.58
N PHE A 110 6.19 -14.07 -29.60
CA PHE A 110 7.26 -14.14 -28.61
C PHE A 110 7.87 -15.56 -28.60
N PRO A 111 8.78 -15.89 -29.54
CA PRO A 111 9.33 -17.24 -29.70
C PRO A 111 10.42 -17.61 -28.67
N ASP A 112 10.76 -16.71 -27.74
CA ASP A 112 11.60 -16.99 -26.59
C ASP A 112 10.77 -17.76 -25.55
N GLU A 113 11.23 -18.95 -25.13
CA GLU A 113 10.49 -19.83 -24.23
C GLU A 113 10.17 -19.15 -22.89
N ASP A 114 11.08 -18.31 -22.40
CA ASP A 114 10.93 -17.56 -21.14
C ASP A 114 10.04 -16.30 -21.28
N ALA A 115 9.46 -16.01 -22.45
CA ALA A 115 8.69 -14.78 -22.69
C ALA A 115 7.17 -14.92 -22.47
N VAL A 116 6.61 -16.14 -22.55
CA VAL A 116 5.16 -16.41 -22.41
C VAL A 116 4.90 -17.68 -21.60
N THR A 117 4.55 -17.53 -20.33
CA THR A 117 4.29 -18.64 -19.40
C THR A 117 2.81 -18.84 -19.13
N THR A 118 2.42 -20.11 -18.94
CA THR A 118 1.11 -20.54 -18.43
C THR A 118 1.27 -21.49 -17.24
N ASP A 119 2.43 -21.46 -16.58
CA ASP A 119 2.77 -22.41 -15.53
C ASP A 119 2.05 -22.05 -14.23
N ALA A 120 1.53 -23.07 -13.53
CA ALA A 120 0.55 -22.86 -12.46
C ALA A 120 1.10 -22.10 -11.23
N GLU A 121 2.42 -22.10 -11.06
CA GLU A 121 3.18 -21.37 -10.04
C GLU A 121 3.35 -19.90 -10.45
N ASP A 122 3.85 -19.62 -11.66
CA ASP A 122 3.92 -18.24 -12.21
C ASP A 122 2.55 -17.55 -12.17
N LEU A 123 1.48 -18.26 -12.56
CA LEU A 123 0.11 -17.73 -12.51
C LEU A 123 -0.40 -17.51 -11.07
N GLU A 124 0.13 -18.21 -10.06
CA GLU A 124 -0.16 -17.93 -8.65
C GLU A 124 0.58 -16.68 -8.16
N GLU A 125 1.89 -16.62 -8.37
CA GLU A 125 2.73 -15.50 -7.94
C GLU A 125 2.30 -14.17 -8.57
N HIS A 126 1.84 -14.20 -9.82
CA HIS A 126 1.33 -13.00 -10.52
C HIS A 126 -0.16 -12.72 -10.24
N GLY A 127 -0.85 -13.58 -9.47
CA GLY A 127 -2.25 -13.42 -9.08
C GLY A 127 -2.46 -13.01 -7.63
N PHE A 128 -1.51 -13.31 -6.73
CA PHE A 128 -1.68 -13.24 -5.29
C PHE A 128 -0.43 -12.76 -4.54
N SER A 129 -0.60 -12.26 -3.31
CA SER A 129 0.49 -11.91 -2.41
C SER A 129 0.08 -12.18 -0.96
N GLU A 130 1.04 -12.59 -0.13
CA GLU A 130 0.83 -12.84 1.31
C GLU A 130 0.44 -11.57 2.10
N ASN A 131 0.66 -10.39 1.52
CA ASN A 131 0.44 -9.08 2.12
C ASN A 131 -0.85 -8.38 1.61
N ASP A 132 -1.65 -9.05 0.79
CA ASP A 132 -2.88 -8.52 0.20
C ASP A 132 -4.03 -9.55 0.31
N TYR A 133 -5.16 -9.09 0.85
CA TYR A 133 -6.31 -9.93 1.23
C TYR A 133 -7.60 -9.53 0.49
N HIS A 134 -7.48 -8.95 -0.70
CA HIS A 134 -8.60 -8.59 -1.57
C HIS A 134 -9.07 -9.74 -2.47
N PRO A 135 -10.34 -9.74 -2.95
CA PRO A 135 -10.80 -10.74 -3.91
C PRO A 135 -10.11 -10.59 -5.26
N GLY A 136 -9.99 -11.68 -6.02
CA GLY A 136 -9.42 -11.67 -7.37
C GLY A 136 -9.14 -13.08 -7.88
N SER A 137 -8.37 -13.19 -8.96
CA SER A 137 -8.00 -14.47 -9.57
C SER A 137 -6.61 -14.42 -10.20
N LYS A 138 -6.07 -15.59 -10.54
CA LYS A 138 -4.86 -15.72 -11.36
C LYS A 138 -5.09 -15.13 -12.76
N PRO A 139 -4.06 -14.56 -13.42
CA PRO A 139 -4.10 -14.37 -14.87
C PRO A 139 -4.22 -15.72 -15.60
N SER A 140 -4.51 -15.66 -16.90
CA SER A 140 -4.52 -16.84 -17.80
C SER A 140 -3.16 -17.09 -18.44
N VAL A 141 -2.31 -16.07 -18.49
CA VAL A 141 -0.96 -16.08 -19.08
C VAL A 141 -0.16 -14.91 -18.50
N VAL A 142 1.15 -15.09 -18.30
CA VAL A 142 2.08 -13.98 -18.04
C VAL A 142 2.97 -13.78 -19.27
N VAL A 143 3.17 -12.54 -19.66
CA VAL A 143 4.06 -12.15 -20.77
C VAL A 143 5.10 -11.15 -20.27
N TYR A 144 6.37 -11.39 -20.63
CA TYR A 144 7.52 -10.58 -20.21
C TYR A 144 8.09 -9.75 -21.39
N PRO A 145 7.51 -8.59 -21.73
CA PRO A 145 8.02 -7.72 -22.80
C PRO A 145 9.44 -7.21 -22.50
N THR A 146 10.21 -6.93 -23.56
CA THR A 146 11.58 -6.36 -23.44
C THR A 146 11.70 -4.95 -24.05
N SER A 147 10.65 -4.53 -24.76
CA SER A 147 10.58 -3.30 -25.54
C SER A 147 9.16 -2.73 -25.58
N THR A 148 9.02 -1.46 -25.96
CA THR A 148 7.70 -0.83 -26.19
C THR A 148 6.92 -1.54 -27.31
N ASP A 149 7.61 -2.03 -28.35
CA ASP A 149 6.97 -2.75 -29.45
C ASP A 149 6.37 -4.09 -29.01
N ASP A 150 7.00 -4.76 -28.03
CA ASP A 150 6.44 -5.97 -27.42
C ASP A 150 5.14 -5.66 -26.68
N VAL A 151 5.10 -4.57 -25.90
CA VAL A 151 3.86 -4.12 -25.25
C VAL A 151 2.78 -3.78 -26.29
N VAL A 152 3.13 -3.13 -27.41
CA VAL A 152 2.18 -2.87 -28.50
C VAL A 152 1.64 -4.16 -29.13
N LYS A 153 2.45 -5.21 -29.30
CA LYS A 153 1.98 -6.53 -29.75
C LYS A 153 0.97 -7.11 -28.77
N ILE A 154 1.31 -7.14 -27.47
CA ILE A 154 0.45 -7.67 -26.40
C ILE A 154 -0.90 -6.96 -26.40
N VAL A 155 -0.91 -5.63 -26.45
CA VAL A 155 -2.14 -4.82 -26.44
C VAL A 155 -2.99 -5.08 -27.70
N LYS A 156 -2.38 -5.25 -28.87
CA LYS A 156 -3.10 -5.62 -30.10
C LYS A 156 -3.76 -7.00 -30.01
N THR A 157 -3.05 -7.99 -29.47
CA THR A 157 -3.65 -9.32 -29.21
C THR A 157 -4.77 -9.24 -28.18
N ALA A 158 -4.58 -8.47 -27.10
CA ALA A 158 -5.61 -8.24 -26.08
C ALA A 158 -6.90 -7.63 -26.66
N VAL A 159 -6.77 -6.59 -27.49
CA VAL A 159 -7.90 -5.96 -28.19
C VAL A 159 -8.58 -6.93 -29.16
N LYS A 160 -7.81 -7.68 -29.95
CA LYS A 160 -8.31 -8.65 -30.92
C LYS A 160 -9.19 -9.73 -30.28
N TYR A 161 -8.78 -10.26 -29.13
CA TYR A 161 -9.48 -11.34 -28.41
C TYR A 161 -10.30 -10.86 -27.21
N LYS A 162 -10.46 -9.53 -27.04
CA LYS A 162 -11.12 -8.89 -25.88
C LYS A 162 -10.67 -9.48 -24.54
N MET A 163 -9.37 -9.68 -24.38
CA MET A 163 -8.76 -10.29 -23.21
C MET A 163 -8.29 -9.19 -22.24
N PRO A 164 -8.65 -9.22 -20.95
CA PRO A 164 -8.18 -8.24 -19.98
C PRO A 164 -6.65 -8.16 -19.91
N VAL A 165 -6.12 -6.97 -19.67
CA VAL A 165 -4.70 -6.66 -19.53
C VAL A 165 -4.44 -6.18 -18.11
N ILE A 166 -3.52 -6.83 -17.41
CA ILE A 166 -3.14 -6.50 -16.04
C ILE A 166 -1.65 -6.12 -16.05
N PRO A 167 -1.31 -4.81 -16.01
CA PRO A 167 0.07 -4.37 -15.93
C PRO A 167 0.68 -4.78 -14.59
N TYR A 168 1.86 -5.39 -14.63
CA TYR A 168 2.55 -5.94 -13.47
C TYR A 168 3.95 -5.33 -13.35
N SER A 169 4.45 -5.24 -12.13
CA SER A 169 5.69 -4.53 -11.79
C SER A 169 6.30 -5.20 -10.54
N GLY A 170 6.89 -4.46 -9.60
CA GLY A 170 7.54 -5.05 -8.41
C GLY A 170 6.67 -5.88 -7.44
N ALA A 171 5.39 -6.15 -7.75
CA ALA A 171 4.45 -6.96 -6.96
C ALA A 171 4.18 -6.51 -5.50
N THR A 172 4.62 -5.31 -5.12
CA THR A 172 4.57 -4.81 -3.73
C THR A 172 3.27 -4.08 -3.34
N SER A 173 2.22 -4.12 -4.16
CA SER A 173 0.99 -3.35 -3.91
C SER A 173 0.07 -4.02 -2.89
N LEU A 174 -0.61 -3.25 -2.04
CA LEU A 174 -1.41 -3.78 -0.93
C LEU A 174 -2.93 -3.83 -1.18
N GLU A 175 -3.44 -3.04 -2.13
CA GLU A 175 -4.90 -2.91 -2.39
C GLU A 175 -5.40 -3.76 -3.58
N GLY A 176 -4.69 -4.85 -3.94
CA GLY A 176 -5.12 -5.81 -4.97
C GLY A 176 -4.96 -5.37 -6.44
N HIS A 177 -4.06 -4.40 -6.71
CA HIS A 177 -3.91 -3.78 -8.04
C HIS A 177 -3.62 -4.76 -9.18
N PHE A 178 -2.82 -5.79 -8.92
CA PHE A 178 -2.31 -6.73 -9.93
C PHE A 178 -3.12 -8.04 -10.03
N ARG A 179 -4.23 -8.18 -9.28
CA ARG A 179 -5.09 -9.37 -9.37
C ARG A 179 -5.83 -9.41 -10.71
N ALA A 180 -5.97 -10.56 -11.34
CA ALA A 180 -6.84 -10.66 -12.52
C ALA A 180 -8.34 -10.60 -12.13
N PRO A 181 -9.23 -10.13 -13.02
CA PRO A 181 -10.67 -10.38 -12.86
C PRO A 181 -10.96 -11.89 -12.94
N SER A 182 -12.18 -12.31 -12.59
CA SER A 182 -12.53 -13.74 -12.47
C SER A 182 -12.49 -14.54 -13.78
N VAL A 183 -12.51 -13.89 -14.94
CA VAL A 183 -12.24 -14.51 -16.25
C VAL A 183 -10.75 -14.77 -16.53
N GLY A 184 -9.83 -14.22 -15.73
CA GLY A 184 -8.40 -14.19 -16.00
C GLY A 184 -7.99 -13.01 -16.91
N GLY A 185 -7.01 -13.23 -17.79
CA GLY A 185 -6.43 -12.18 -18.63
C GLY A 185 -4.92 -12.32 -18.83
N ILE A 186 -4.31 -11.33 -19.47
CA ILE A 186 -2.87 -11.25 -19.73
C ILE A 186 -2.23 -10.42 -18.60
N CYS A 187 -1.40 -11.06 -17.78
CA CYS A 187 -0.47 -10.33 -16.93
C CYS A 187 0.73 -9.87 -17.78
N VAL A 188 1.08 -8.59 -17.69
CA VAL A 188 2.19 -7.99 -18.45
C VAL A 188 3.27 -7.59 -17.45
N ASP A 189 4.23 -8.48 -17.20
CA ASP A 189 5.30 -8.20 -16.25
C ASP A 189 6.43 -7.40 -16.90
N MET A 190 6.55 -6.16 -16.44
CA MET A 190 7.55 -5.20 -16.89
C MET A 190 8.96 -5.48 -16.35
N SER A 191 9.20 -6.57 -15.59
CA SER A 191 10.48 -6.92 -14.98
C SER A 191 11.65 -7.06 -15.97
N LYS A 192 11.41 -7.49 -17.22
CA LYS A 192 12.43 -7.54 -18.30
C LYS A 192 12.68 -6.18 -18.99
N MET A 193 12.01 -5.11 -18.55
CA MET A 193 12.23 -3.72 -18.97
C MET A 193 12.81 -2.91 -17.80
N ASP A 194 14.03 -3.22 -17.38
CA ASP A 194 14.67 -2.70 -16.15
C ASP A 194 15.89 -1.79 -16.39
N ARG A 195 16.21 -1.44 -17.63
CA ARG A 195 17.43 -0.69 -17.97
C ARG A 195 17.33 0.81 -17.64
N ILE A 196 18.43 1.37 -17.14
CA ILE A 196 18.72 2.80 -17.29
C ILE A 196 19.08 3.05 -18.77
N ILE A 197 18.47 4.04 -19.40
CA ILE A 197 18.69 4.40 -20.79
C ILE A 197 19.75 5.51 -20.89
N GLU A 198 19.61 6.57 -20.10
CA GLU A 198 20.49 7.75 -20.15
C GLU A 198 20.47 8.49 -18.80
N ILE A 199 21.63 9.01 -18.35
CA ILE A 199 21.74 9.82 -17.12
C ILE A 199 22.27 11.21 -17.51
N HIS A 200 21.47 12.25 -17.22
CA HIS A 200 21.81 13.65 -17.47
C HIS A 200 22.22 14.30 -16.15
N GLU A 201 23.44 14.06 -15.68
CA GLU A 201 23.93 14.61 -14.40
C GLU A 201 23.82 16.14 -14.35
N ALA A 202 24.25 16.83 -15.42
CA ALA A 202 24.19 18.28 -15.54
C ALA A 202 22.77 18.88 -15.45
N ASP A 203 21.75 18.13 -15.89
CA ASP A 203 20.34 18.53 -15.80
C ASP A 203 19.64 17.97 -14.56
N SER A 204 20.31 17.09 -13.80
CA SER A 204 19.77 16.29 -12.70
C SER A 204 18.54 15.46 -13.07
N ASP A 205 18.58 14.77 -14.21
CA ASP A 205 17.51 13.85 -14.65
C ASP A 205 18.07 12.51 -15.20
N VAL A 206 17.21 11.49 -15.25
CA VAL A 206 17.54 10.15 -15.76
C VAL A 206 16.37 9.60 -16.58
N VAL A 207 16.66 8.93 -17.68
CA VAL A 207 15.70 8.18 -18.50
C VAL A 207 15.89 6.70 -18.21
N CYS A 208 14.82 5.99 -17.85
CA CYS A 208 14.87 4.57 -17.53
C CYS A 208 13.59 3.83 -17.96
N GLN A 209 13.70 2.51 -18.06
CA GLN A 209 12.57 1.61 -18.26
C GLN A 209 11.80 1.37 -16.93
N PRO A 210 10.51 1.00 -16.96
CA PRO A 210 9.63 0.95 -15.78
C PRO A 210 9.96 -0.14 -14.75
N GLY A 211 10.57 -1.24 -15.17
CA GLY A 211 10.91 -2.39 -14.32
C GLY A 211 12.10 -2.16 -13.38
N ILE A 212 12.83 -1.05 -13.52
CA ILE A 212 13.96 -0.75 -12.64
C ILE A 212 13.47 -0.51 -11.20
N ARG A 213 14.15 -1.11 -10.22
CA ARG A 213 13.87 -0.84 -8.80
C ARG A 213 14.50 0.50 -8.41
N TRP A 214 13.80 1.29 -7.61
CA TRP A 214 14.28 2.61 -7.21
C TRP A 214 15.60 2.57 -6.42
N MET A 215 15.81 1.50 -5.63
CA MET A 215 17.05 1.26 -4.90
C MET A 215 18.22 0.94 -5.84
N ASP A 216 17.97 0.14 -6.89
CA ASP A 216 19.00 -0.26 -7.87
C ASP A 216 19.45 0.95 -8.72
N LEU A 217 18.51 1.86 -9.04
CA LEU A 217 18.81 3.17 -9.64
C LEU A 217 19.72 4.01 -8.74
N ASN A 218 19.35 4.20 -7.47
CA ASN A 218 20.11 5.03 -6.53
C ASN A 218 21.51 4.46 -6.21
N GLU A 219 21.63 3.14 -6.08
CA GLU A 219 22.91 2.47 -5.89
C GLU A 219 23.78 2.54 -7.17
N THR A 220 23.17 2.58 -8.36
CA THR A 220 23.91 2.79 -9.63
C THR A 220 24.48 4.21 -9.72
N LEU A 221 23.69 5.24 -9.41
CA LEU A 221 24.17 6.64 -9.37
C LEU A 221 25.36 6.76 -8.39
N LYS A 222 25.22 6.21 -7.19
CA LYS A 222 26.26 6.17 -6.15
C LYS A 222 27.53 5.44 -6.62
N LYS A 223 27.41 4.27 -7.26
CA LYS A 223 28.55 3.52 -7.82
C LYS A 223 29.30 4.27 -8.93
N GLN A 224 28.61 5.13 -9.67
CA GLN A 224 29.19 5.99 -10.70
C GLN A 224 29.79 7.28 -10.12
N GLY A 225 29.66 7.53 -8.81
CA GLY A 225 30.15 8.74 -8.15
C GLY A 225 29.27 9.98 -8.35
N ILE A 226 28.07 9.80 -8.91
CA ILE A 226 27.14 10.89 -9.21
C ILE A 226 26.49 11.35 -7.89
N PRO A 227 26.61 12.63 -7.48
CA PRO A 227 26.14 13.14 -6.18
C PRO A 227 24.62 13.44 -6.18
N LEU A 228 23.84 12.63 -6.88
CA LEU A 228 22.41 12.78 -7.09
C LEU A 228 21.66 11.48 -6.74
N PHE A 229 20.38 11.60 -6.39
CA PHE A 229 19.51 10.45 -6.12
C PHE A 229 18.04 10.74 -6.49
N PHE A 230 17.28 9.69 -6.77
CA PHE A 230 15.82 9.74 -6.88
C PHE A 230 15.21 9.63 -5.46
N PRO A 231 14.42 10.62 -4.99
CA PRO A 231 14.13 10.75 -3.57
C PRO A 231 12.90 10.00 -3.05
N LEU A 232 12.00 9.53 -3.92
CA LEU A 232 10.85 8.74 -3.49
C LEU A 232 11.32 7.36 -3.02
N ASP A 233 10.91 6.96 -1.82
CA ASP A 233 11.45 5.81 -1.10
C ASP A 233 10.37 4.88 -0.49
N PRO A 234 9.44 4.35 -1.31
CA PRO A 234 8.48 3.35 -0.87
C PRO A 234 9.17 2.03 -0.49
N ALA A 235 8.38 1.05 -0.04
CA ALA A 235 8.87 -0.25 0.38
C ALA A 235 9.87 -0.92 -0.61
N PRO A 236 10.88 -1.66 -0.10
CA PRO A 236 11.80 -2.43 -0.93
C PRO A 236 11.09 -3.35 -1.93
N GLY A 237 11.61 -3.42 -3.15
CA GLY A 237 11.02 -4.21 -4.25
C GLY A 237 10.23 -3.38 -5.25
N ALA A 238 9.73 -2.19 -4.85
CA ALA A 238 9.00 -1.30 -5.73
C ALA A 238 9.84 -0.83 -6.95
N THR A 239 9.18 -0.79 -8.11
CA THR A 239 9.72 -0.45 -9.43
C THR A 239 9.14 0.86 -9.94
N ILE A 240 9.89 1.59 -10.78
CA ILE A 240 9.53 2.96 -11.22
C ILE A 240 8.16 3.03 -11.93
N GLY A 241 7.80 2.02 -12.72
CA GLY A 241 6.49 1.95 -13.38
C GLY A 241 5.33 1.78 -12.40
N GLY A 242 5.51 0.92 -11.38
CA GLY A 242 4.55 0.77 -10.28
C GLY A 242 4.43 2.05 -9.45
N MET A 243 5.56 2.65 -9.10
CA MET A 243 5.65 3.92 -8.34
C MET A 243 4.91 5.08 -9.02
N LEU A 244 5.05 5.20 -10.35
CA LEU A 244 4.27 6.13 -11.15
C LEU A 244 2.78 5.76 -11.07
N SER A 245 2.45 4.51 -11.38
CA SER A 245 1.07 4.05 -11.55
C SER A 245 0.23 4.12 -10.28
N THR A 246 0.79 3.86 -9.09
CA THR A 246 0.06 4.00 -7.81
C THR A 246 0.14 5.41 -7.22
N GLY A 247 0.97 6.30 -7.77
CA GLY A 247 1.16 7.64 -7.23
C GLY A 247 1.87 7.64 -5.86
N CYS A 248 2.84 6.74 -5.68
CA CYS A 248 3.49 6.43 -4.40
C CYS A 248 4.08 7.61 -3.62
N SER A 249 4.31 7.39 -2.31
CA SER A 249 4.92 8.35 -1.38
C SER A 249 6.24 7.81 -0.78
N GLY A 250 6.26 7.32 0.46
CA GLY A 250 7.46 6.94 1.22
C GLY A 250 7.92 7.94 2.29
N THR A 251 8.90 7.53 3.13
CA THR A 251 9.32 8.28 4.34
C THR A 251 9.95 9.65 4.05
N ASN A 252 10.39 9.91 2.82
CA ASN A 252 10.99 11.17 2.40
C ASN A 252 9.95 12.24 1.96
N ALA A 253 8.65 11.91 1.96
CA ALA A 253 7.60 12.75 1.38
C ALA A 253 7.47 14.13 2.05
N VAL A 254 7.60 14.24 3.37
CA VAL A 254 7.62 15.53 4.09
C VAL A 254 8.62 16.54 3.51
N ARG A 255 9.73 16.06 2.92
CA ARG A 255 10.80 16.89 2.37
C ARG A 255 10.71 17.11 0.86
N TYR A 256 10.32 16.08 0.14
CA TYR A 256 10.41 16.00 -1.33
C TYR A 256 9.04 15.99 -2.03
N GLY A 257 7.95 15.74 -1.31
CA GLY A 257 6.62 15.45 -1.86
C GLY A 257 6.54 14.04 -2.43
N THR A 258 5.33 13.64 -2.84
CA THR A 258 5.01 12.31 -3.39
C THR A 258 5.24 12.24 -4.91
N ALA A 259 4.92 11.10 -5.54
CA ALA A 259 4.88 10.95 -7.00
C ALA A 259 4.02 12.02 -7.71
N LYS A 260 3.01 12.60 -7.02
CA LYS A 260 2.16 13.67 -7.57
C LYS A 260 2.92 15.01 -7.71
N ALA A 261 4.07 15.17 -7.07
CA ALA A 261 5.01 16.29 -7.28
C ALA A 261 5.76 16.20 -8.64
N GLU A 262 6.73 17.07 -8.89
CA GLU A 262 7.51 17.11 -10.14
C GLU A 262 8.74 16.16 -10.12
N TRP A 263 8.52 14.90 -9.75
CA TRP A 263 9.54 13.84 -9.82
C TRP A 263 9.48 13.06 -11.14
N PHE A 264 8.27 12.78 -11.63
CA PHE A 264 8.04 12.15 -12.93
C PHE A 264 7.96 13.24 -14.00
N LEU A 265 9.02 13.42 -14.80
CA LEU A 265 9.07 14.48 -15.80
C LEU A 265 8.29 14.17 -17.06
N ASN A 266 8.23 12.92 -17.48
CA ASN A 266 7.36 12.42 -18.54
C ASN A 266 7.37 10.89 -18.52
N ALA A 267 6.40 10.28 -19.20
CA ALA A 267 6.37 8.86 -19.50
C ALA A 267 6.16 8.64 -21.00
N THR A 268 6.70 7.54 -21.51
CA THR A 268 6.23 6.91 -22.74
C THR A 268 5.24 5.82 -22.35
N VAL A 269 4.06 5.81 -22.97
CA VAL A 269 2.93 4.96 -22.57
C VAL A 269 2.31 4.31 -23.81
N VAL A 270 2.02 3.01 -23.72
CA VAL A 270 1.16 2.30 -24.68
C VAL A 270 -0.28 2.39 -24.20
N LEU A 271 -1.13 3.04 -25.00
CA LEU A 271 -2.55 3.19 -24.74
C LEU A 271 -3.35 1.92 -25.10
N PRO A 272 -4.59 1.76 -24.63
CA PRO A 272 -5.47 0.66 -25.01
C PRO A 272 -5.77 0.57 -26.52
N SER A 273 -5.61 1.65 -27.26
CA SER A 273 -5.63 1.68 -28.74
C SER A 273 -4.43 0.99 -29.40
N GLY A 274 -3.37 0.66 -28.63
CA GLY A 274 -2.06 0.26 -29.13
C GLY A 274 -1.19 1.42 -29.62
N GLU A 275 -1.62 2.67 -29.46
CA GLU A 275 -0.81 3.86 -29.75
C GLU A 275 0.26 4.07 -28.68
N VAL A 276 1.46 4.49 -29.13
CA VAL A 276 2.57 4.88 -28.25
C VAL A 276 2.61 6.40 -28.15
N ILE A 277 2.33 6.94 -26.96
CA ILE A 277 2.43 8.38 -26.69
C ILE A 277 3.62 8.70 -25.78
N LYS A 278 4.12 9.93 -25.84
CA LYS A 278 5.05 10.49 -24.84
C LYS A 278 4.42 11.73 -24.21
N THR A 279 4.19 11.70 -22.91
CA THR A 279 3.26 12.61 -22.22
C THR A 279 3.65 14.09 -22.30
N ARG A 280 4.95 14.39 -22.22
CA ARG A 280 5.57 15.69 -22.54
C ARG A 280 7.05 15.51 -22.89
N ARG A 281 7.72 16.59 -23.33
CA ARG A 281 9.18 16.62 -23.56
C ARG A 281 9.97 16.73 -22.23
N ARG A 282 11.31 16.60 -22.28
CA ARG A 282 12.19 16.57 -21.08
C ARG A 282 12.23 17.88 -20.26
N ALA A 283 11.84 19.01 -20.87
CA ALA A 283 11.98 20.33 -20.25
C ALA A 283 11.27 20.44 -18.89
N ARG A 284 11.98 21.00 -17.89
CA ARG A 284 11.51 21.18 -16.50
C ARG A 284 10.23 22.01 -16.35
N LYS A 285 9.95 22.88 -17.32
CA LYS A 285 8.78 23.75 -17.36
C LYS A 285 8.19 23.69 -18.76
N SER A 286 6.89 23.50 -18.84
CA SER A 286 6.11 23.57 -20.07
C SER A 286 4.75 24.19 -19.77
N SER A 287 4.22 24.93 -20.73
CA SER A 287 2.82 25.39 -20.76
C SER A 287 2.14 25.02 -22.07
N ALA A 288 2.72 24.06 -22.80
CA ALA A 288 2.21 23.54 -24.06
C ALA A 288 1.12 22.48 -23.81
N GLY A 289 -0.11 22.94 -23.59
CA GLY A 289 -1.28 22.09 -23.36
C GLY A 289 -1.34 21.50 -21.94
N PHE A 290 -2.19 20.48 -21.77
CA PHE A 290 -2.36 19.77 -20.50
C PHE A 290 -1.17 18.85 -20.21
N ASP A 291 -0.76 18.75 -18.95
CA ASP A 291 0.24 17.76 -18.54
C ASP A 291 -0.39 16.37 -18.39
N THR A 292 -0.44 15.64 -19.52
CA THR A 292 -0.96 14.28 -19.56
C THR A 292 -0.18 13.30 -18.67
N THR A 293 1.04 13.65 -18.22
CA THR A 293 1.79 12.81 -17.25
C THR A 293 1.00 12.65 -15.95
N LYS A 294 0.30 13.70 -15.52
CA LYS A 294 -0.53 13.68 -14.31
C LYS A 294 -1.78 12.82 -14.45
N LEU A 295 -2.20 12.46 -15.66
CA LEU A 295 -3.28 11.49 -15.87
C LEU A 295 -2.83 10.04 -15.63
N PHE A 296 -1.55 9.73 -15.79
CA PHE A 296 -1.01 8.38 -15.58
C PHE A 296 -0.49 8.15 -14.14
N ILE A 297 -0.15 9.21 -13.42
CA ILE A 297 0.27 9.13 -12.01
C ILE A 297 -0.96 8.85 -11.13
N GLY A 298 -0.99 7.67 -10.50
CA GLY A 298 -2.18 7.19 -9.79
C GLY A 298 -3.26 6.58 -10.70
N ALA A 299 -2.94 6.26 -11.97
CA ALA A 299 -3.88 5.60 -12.88
C ALA A 299 -3.96 4.07 -12.71
N GLU A 300 -3.09 3.47 -11.91
CA GLU A 300 -3.15 2.05 -11.49
C GLU A 300 -3.19 1.05 -12.67
N GLY A 301 -2.50 1.40 -13.78
CA GLY A 301 -2.49 0.60 -15.00
C GLY A 301 -3.82 0.62 -15.79
N THR A 302 -4.82 1.39 -15.36
CA THR A 302 -6.15 1.42 -15.97
C THR A 302 -6.25 2.26 -17.24
N LEU A 303 -5.30 3.16 -17.50
CA LEU A 303 -5.29 4.06 -18.66
C LEU A 303 -4.20 3.76 -19.70
N GLY A 304 -3.27 2.84 -19.41
CA GLY A 304 -2.15 2.51 -20.29
C GLY A 304 -1.03 1.76 -19.57
N ILE A 305 -0.06 1.26 -20.33
CA ILE A 305 1.18 0.63 -19.82
C ILE A 305 2.35 1.59 -20.04
N VAL A 306 3.01 2.01 -18.96
CA VAL A 306 4.23 2.82 -19.00
C VAL A 306 5.39 1.95 -19.49
N THR A 307 6.17 2.41 -20.48
CA THR A 307 7.31 1.66 -21.05
C THR A 307 8.66 2.38 -20.99
N GLU A 308 8.67 3.69 -20.71
CA GLU A 308 9.85 4.51 -20.42
C GLU A 308 9.42 5.66 -19.51
N VAL A 309 10.30 6.11 -18.62
CA VAL A 309 10.08 7.22 -17.70
C VAL A 309 11.30 8.13 -17.68
N THR A 310 11.07 9.45 -17.69
CA THR A 310 12.10 10.42 -17.30
C THR A 310 11.86 10.84 -15.85
N LEU A 311 12.86 10.67 -14.98
CA LEU A 311 12.81 11.03 -13.56
C LEU A 311 13.69 12.24 -13.25
N ARG A 312 13.24 13.10 -12.37
CA ARG A 312 14.05 14.11 -11.69
C ARG A 312 14.90 13.45 -10.61
N LEU A 313 16.15 13.87 -10.51
CA LEU A 313 17.03 13.60 -9.37
C LEU A 313 17.14 14.84 -8.46
N ALA A 314 17.49 14.61 -7.20
CA ALA A 314 17.82 15.60 -6.19
C ALA A 314 19.30 15.48 -5.76
N PRO A 315 19.94 16.54 -5.25
CA PRO A 315 21.26 16.43 -4.64
C PRO A 315 21.26 15.50 -3.43
N LEU A 316 22.22 14.58 -3.38
CA LEU A 316 22.42 13.70 -2.22
C LEU A 316 23.11 14.49 -1.10
N LEU A 317 22.48 14.61 0.06
CA LEU A 317 22.97 15.38 1.21
C LEU A 317 23.20 14.48 2.43
N PRO A 318 24.19 14.80 3.30
CA PRO A 318 24.37 14.14 4.59
C PRO A 318 23.13 14.15 5.47
N THR A 319 22.97 13.08 6.25
CA THR A 319 21.83 12.86 7.15
C THR A 319 22.26 12.44 8.55
N ASN A 320 21.48 12.75 9.58
CA ASN A 320 21.61 12.16 10.91
C ASN A 320 20.22 11.81 11.48
N VAL A 321 20.14 10.87 12.42
CA VAL A 321 18.89 10.33 12.98
C VAL A 321 18.76 10.68 14.45
N ALA A 322 17.56 11.04 14.88
CA ALA A 322 17.24 11.25 16.29
C ALA A 322 15.92 10.59 16.69
N VAL A 323 15.82 10.16 17.94
CA VAL A 323 14.59 9.57 18.52
C VAL A 323 14.21 10.31 19.80
N VAL A 324 12.91 10.52 20.03
CA VAL A 324 12.39 11.21 21.23
C VAL A 324 11.02 10.65 21.61
N GLN A 325 10.79 10.46 22.91
CA GLN A 325 9.56 9.89 23.48
C GLN A 325 8.61 10.98 23.96
N PHE A 326 7.32 10.81 23.70
CA PHE A 326 6.23 11.68 24.16
C PHE A 326 5.35 10.92 25.17
N PRO A 327 4.50 11.63 25.95
CA PRO A 327 3.50 10.98 26.79
C PRO A 327 2.31 10.44 25.99
N ASP A 328 2.00 11.05 24.84
CA ASP A 328 0.88 10.70 23.97
C ASP A 328 1.07 11.26 22.54
N VAL A 329 0.32 10.71 21.58
CA VAL A 329 0.30 11.11 20.16
C VAL A 329 -0.08 12.58 19.92
N ARG A 330 -0.92 13.19 20.78
CA ARG A 330 -1.33 14.59 20.63
C ARG A 330 -0.16 15.53 20.92
N LYS A 331 0.68 15.21 21.90
CA LYS A 331 1.95 15.90 22.16
C LYS A 331 2.96 15.68 21.03
N ALA A 332 3.09 14.45 20.53
CA ALA A 332 3.99 14.15 19.42
C ALA A 332 3.62 14.96 18.17
N ALA A 333 2.38 14.87 17.70
CA ALA A 333 1.91 15.58 16.51
C ALA A 333 1.88 17.12 16.67
N GLY A 334 1.63 17.62 17.89
CA GLY A 334 1.79 19.05 18.22
C GLY A 334 3.24 19.54 18.03
N ALA A 335 4.21 18.73 18.44
CA ALA A 335 5.62 19.00 18.17
C ALA A 335 5.93 18.96 16.66
N VAL A 336 5.48 17.93 15.93
CA VAL A 336 5.68 17.80 14.47
C VAL A 336 5.17 19.04 13.74
N SER A 337 3.97 19.50 14.09
CA SER A 337 3.35 20.67 13.45
C SER A 337 4.20 21.94 13.61
N GLU A 338 4.76 22.20 14.80
CA GLU A 338 5.64 23.34 15.04
C GLU A 338 7.02 23.14 14.39
N ILE A 339 7.53 21.91 14.40
CA ILE A 339 8.82 21.54 13.78
C ILE A 339 8.79 21.74 12.26
N VAL A 340 7.80 21.17 11.55
CA VAL A 340 7.69 21.29 10.08
C VAL A 340 7.53 22.75 9.67
N ASN A 341 6.66 23.50 10.36
CA ASN A 341 6.46 24.93 10.10
C ASN A 341 7.65 25.83 10.49
N SER A 342 8.64 25.33 11.23
CA SER A 342 9.89 26.06 11.50
C SER A 342 10.90 26.02 10.33
N GLY A 343 10.64 25.22 9.29
CA GLY A 343 11.47 25.18 8.07
C GLY A 343 12.84 24.52 8.24
N VAL A 344 13.06 23.75 9.32
CA VAL A 344 14.31 23.03 9.57
C VAL A 344 14.55 21.88 8.58
N GLY A 345 15.81 21.45 8.46
CA GLY A 345 16.25 20.43 7.52
C GLY A 345 15.84 19.00 7.91
N ILE A 346 14.56 18.67 7.77
CA ILE A 346 14.02 17.33 7.99
C ILE A 346 13.84 16.62 6.65
N GLN A 347 14.31 15.38 6.57
CA GLN A 347 14.03 14.45 5.47
C GLN A 347 12.86 13.53 5.80
N CYS A 348 12.75 13.06 7.06
CA CYS A 348 11.67 12.20 7.54
C CYS A 348 11.27 12.57 8.98
N VAL A 349 9.99 12.46 9.31
CA VAL A 349 9.50 12.47 10.69
C VAL A 349 8.40 11.43 10.85
N GLU A 350 8.72 10.41 11.64
CA GLU A 350 7.94 9.19 11.75
C GLU A 350 7.39 9.02 13.16
N LEU A 351 6.08 8.81 13.31
CA LEU A 351 5.50 8.32 14.55
C LEU A 351 5.71 6.80 14.64
N CYS A 352 5.97 6.35 15.86
CA CYS A 352 5.96 4.96 16.30
C CYS A 352 5.19 4.91 17.61
N ASP A 353 4.07 4.19 17.66
CA ASP A 353 3.26 4.09 18.89
C ASP A 353 3.91 3.17 19.94
N GLU A 354 3.41 3.20 21.17
CA GLU A 354 3.92 2.38 22.28
C GLU A 354 3.90 0.88 21.96
N GLN A 355 2.88 0.43 21.22
CA GLN A 355 2.74 -0.95 20.78
C GLN A 355 3.81 -1.32 19.76
N PHE A 356 4.14 -0.43 18.82
CA PHE A 356 5.27 -0.57 17.91
C PHE A 356 6.62 -0.58 18.63
N MET A 357 6.81 0.29 19.63
CA MET A 357 8.05 0.33 20.42
C MET A 357 8.24 -0.97 21.22
N LYS A 358 7.16 -1.52 21.78
CA LYS A 358 7.13 -2.86 22.40
C LYS A 358 7.44 -3.97 21.40
N ALA A 359 6.86 -3.91 20.20
CA ALA A 359 7.10 -4.87 19.12
C ALA A 359 8.59 -4.90 18.70
N THR A 360 9.18 -3.72 18.53
CA THR A 360 10.62 -3.51 18.28
C THR A 360 11.48 -4.08 19.42
N ASN A 361 11.10 -3.84 20.69
CA ASN A 361 11.76 -4.42 21.86
C ASN A 361 11.75 -5.96 21.87
N ILE A 362 10.68 -6.60 21.37
CA ILE A 362 10.56 -8.06 21.29
C ILE A 362 11.38 -8.62 20.12
N TYR A 363 11.25 -8.04 18.93
CA TYR A 363 11.90 -8.53 17.71
C TYR A 363 13.44 -8.47 17.77
N GLY A 364 14.00 -7.46 18.44
CA GLY A 364 15.39 -7.53 18.93
C GLY A 364 16.51 -7.43 17.89
N MET A 365 16.22 -6.99 16.66
CA MET A 365 17.23 -6.61 15.65
C MET A 365 18.23 -5.58 16.17
N SER A 366 17.79 -4.70 17.08
CA SER A 366 18.62 -3.76 17.82
C SER A 366 18.83 -4.26 19.24
N SER A 367 20.07 -4.12 19.74
CA SER A 367 20.42 -4.39 21.14
C SER A 367 19.89 -3.32 22.10
N ARG A 368 19.41 -2.19 21.59
CA ARG A 368 18.77 -1.14 22.38
C ARG A 368 17.37 -1.57 22.81
N LYS A 369 16.99 -1.23 24.04
CA LYS A 369 15.59 -1.25 24.48
C LYS A 369 15.08 0.17 24.59
N TRP A 370 13.87 0.39 24.12
CA TRP A 370 13.18 1.68 24.14
C TRP A 370 12.11 1.71 25.22
N PRO A 371 11.80 2.88 25.81
CA PRO A 371 10.56 3.04 26.56
C PRO A 371 9.36 2.75 25.65
N GLU A 372 8.40 1.96 26.15
CA GLU A 372 7.14 1.65 25.45
C GLU A 372 6.23 2.87 25.56
N LYS A 373 6.47 3.85 24.67
CA LYS A 373 5.78 5.13 24.57
C LYS A 373 5.75 5.62 23.12
N ASP A 374 4.71 6.39 22.78
CA ASP A 374 4.64 7.17 21.54
C ASP A 374 5.97 7.91 21.31
N SER A 375 6.62 7.62 20.19
CA SER A 375 7.96 8.09 19.86
C SER A 375 8.00 8.70 18.47
N LEU A 376 8.80 9.76 18.30
CA LEU A 376 9.13 10.30 16.99
C LEU A 376 10.55 9.91 16.60
N PHE A 377 10.69 9.34 15.39
CA PHE A 377 11.96 9.11 14.72
C PHE A 377 12.15 10.18 13.65
N PHE A 378 13.19 10.99 13.80
CA PHE A 378 13.57 12.02 12.84
C PHE A 378 14.76 11.56 12.01
N LYS A 379 14.73 11.88 10.72
CA LYS A 379 15.92 11.89 9.86
C LYS A 379 16.16 13.34 9.44
N PHE A 380 17.20 13.94 9.98
CA PHE A 380 17.66 15.28 9.61
C PHE A 380 18.54 15.20 8.36
N GLN A 381 18.53 16.25 7.54
CA GLN A 381 19.32 16.37 6.32
C GLN A 381 19.85 17.79 6.17
N GLY A 382 21.14 17.91 5.83
CA GLY A 382 21.77 19.22 5.67
C GLY A 382 23.13 19.13 4.98
N PRO A 383 23.60 20.22 4.35
CA PRO A 383 24.84 20.23 3.57
C PRO A 383 26.11 20.13 4.43
N THR A 384 26.02 20.32 5.75
CA THR A 384 27.16 20.29 6.66
C THR A 384 26.77 19.69 8.03
N PRO A 385 27.74 19.16 8.80
CA PRO A 385 27.50 18.73 10.19
C PRO A 385 26.92 19.85 11.08
N ARG A 386 27.29 21.11 10.84
CA ARG A 386 26.75 22.26 11.58
C ARG A 386 25.26 22.46 11.32
N ALA A 387 24.81 22.37 10.06
CA ALA A 387 23.39 22.49 9.72
C ALA A 387 22.55 21.33 10.29
N LEU A 388 23.11 20.12 10.35
CA LEU A 388 22.48 18.97 11.02
C LEU A 388 22.37 19.19 12.53
N GLN A 389 23.42 19.70 13.19
CA GLN A 389 23.40 20.00 14.62
C GLN A 389 22.40 21.11 14.98
N GLU A 390 22.40 22.21 14.22
CA GLU A 390 21.46 23.33 14.40
C GLU A 390 20.00 22.88 14.22
N THR A 391 19.73 22.04 13.22
CA THR A 391 18.42 21.38 13.06
C THR A 391 18.06 20.54 14.28
N ALA A 392 18.97 19.69 14.76
CA ALA A 392 18.75 18.84 15.92
C ALA A 392 18.47 19.63 17.20
N ASP A 393 19.17 20.76 17.42
CA ASP A 393 18.99 21.62 18.59
C ASP A 393 17.64 22.35 18.58
N ILE A 394 17.18 22.83 17.41
CA ILE A 394 15.84 23.43 17.24
C ILE A 394 14.76 22.36 17.50
N VAL A 395 14.88 21.19 16.86
CA VAL A 395 13.93 20.08 17.01
C VAL A 395 13.86 19.60 18.46
N LYS A 396 15.00 19.47 19.14
CA LYS A 396 15.07 19.12 20.57
C LYS A 396 14.34 20.13 21.44
N LYS A 397 14.54 21.44 21.21
CA LYS A 397 13.88 22.51 21.96
C LYS A 397 12.35 22.48 21.77
N ILE A 398 11.88 22.28 20.54
CA ILE A 398 10.44 22.18 20.25
C ILE A 398 9.86 20.90 20.86
N ALA A 399 10.52 19.75 20.69
CA ALA A 399 10.08 18.50 21.29
C ALA A 399 9.93 18.63 22.81
N GLN A 400 10.93 19.21 23.50
CA GLN A 400 10.88 19.49 24.94
C GLN A 400 9.71 20.42 25.34
N LYS A 401 9.43 21.47 24.57
CA LYS A 401 8.28 22.37 24.79
C LYS A 401 6.94 21.62 24.78
N HIS A 402 6.82 20.58 23.95
CA HIS A 402 5.65 19.71 23.87
C HIS A 402 5.67 18.52 24.84
N GLY A 403 6.65 18.43 25.75
CA GLY A 403 6.77 17.35 26.73
C GLY A 403 7.57 16.13 26.25
N GLY A 404 8.31 16.26 25.15
CA GLY A 404 9.23 15.26 24.63
C GLY A 404 10.43 15.03 25.57
N THR A 405 10.77 13.76 25.77
CA THR A 405 11.82 13.28 26.68
C THR A 405 12.74 12.27 25.98
N GLY A 406 13.93 12.02 26.53
CA GLY A 406 14.82 10.98 26.01
C GLY A 406 15.48 11.28 24.65
N PHE A 407 15.50 12.54 24.19
CA PHE A 407 16.05 12.96 22.90
C PHE A 407 17.47 12.40 22.65
N ALA A 408 17.56 11.43 21.75
CA ALA A 408 18.77 10.69 21.43
C ALA A 408 19.16 10.93 19.97
N LEU A 409 20.13 11.81 19.74
CA LEU A 409 20.77 12.04 18.44
C LEU A 409 21.90 11.01 18.24
N ALA A 410 22.01 10.43 17.05
CA ALA A 410 23.08 9.49 16.75
C ALA A 410 24.46 10.17 16.71
N LYS A 411 25.47 9.45 17.21
CA LYS A 411 26.86 9.91 17.32
C LYS A 411 27.75 9.44 16.17
N SER A 412 27.23 8.57 15.30
CA SER A 412 27.93 8.04 14.12
C SER A 412 26.92 7.56 13.07
N ASP A 413 27.36 7.43 11.81
CA ASP A 413 26.54 6.93 10.71
C ASP A 413 26.02 5.51 10.97
N GLN A 414 26.79 4.68 11.69
CA GLN A 414 26.35 3.34 12.10
C GLN A 414 25.26 3.40 13.17
N GLU A 415 25.36 4.30 14.16
CA GLU A 415 24.28 4.50 15.13
C GLU A 415 23.03 5.06 14.42
N ALA A 416 23.19 6.00 13.49
CA ALA A 416 22.07 6.57 12.72
C ALA A 416 21.38 5.49 11.87
N THR A 417 22.15 4.63 11.21
CA THR A 417 21.64 3.48 10.45
C THR A 417 20.86 2.53 11.36
N ASN A 418 21.41 2.18 12.52
CA ASN A 418 20.74 1.26 13.46
C ASN A 418 19.43 1.86 14.00
N LEU A 419 19.44 3.14 14.40
CA LEU A 419 18.23 3.84 14.86
C LEU A 419 17.15 3.90 13.76
N TRP A 420 17.53 4.11 12.49
CA TRP A 420 16.56 4.11 11.40
C TRP A 420 16.03 2.72 11.06
N MET A 421 16.84 1.68 11.25
CA MET A 421 16.41 0.29 11.02
C MET A 421 15.34 -0.17 12.02
N ASP A 422 15.31 0.35 13.25
CA ASP A 422 14.21 0.10 14.21
C ASP A 422 12.86 0.51 13.61
N ARG A 423 12.77 1.71 13.02
CA ARG A 423 11.57 2.18 12.29
C ARG A 423 11.35 1.45 10.95
N LYS A 424 12.42 1.12 10.21
CA LYS A 424 12.30 0.55 8.85
C LYS A 424 11.75 -0.89 8.86
N ASN A 425 12.04 -1.68 9.90
CA ASN A 425 11.59 -3.08 10.01
C ASN A 425 10.14 -3.21 10.52
N ALA A 426 9.26 -2.25 10.18
CA ALA A 426 7.98 -2.10 10.86
C ALA A 426 7.07 -3.33 10.79
N LEU A 427 6.96 -3.95 9.61
CA LEU A 427 6.18 -5.17 9.39
C LEU A 427 6.67 -6.31 10.29
N TYR A 428 7.96 -6.65 10.22
CA TYR A 428 8.54 -7.78 10.96
C TYR A 428 8.52 -7.57 12.48
N SER A 429 8.82 -6.35 12.95
CA SER A 429 8.69 -6.01 14.37
C SER A 429 7.27 -6.27 14.86
N SER A 430 6.27 -5.77 14.12
CA SER A 430 4.86 -5.88 14.50
C SER A 430 4.35 -7.32 14.50
N LEU A 431 4.72 -8.12 13.50
CA LEU A 431 4.38 -9.56 13.46
C LEU A 431 5.00 -10.33 14.64
N ALA A 432 6.10 -9.86 15.24
CA ALA A 432 6.68 -10.49 16.43
C ALA A 432 5.82 -10.36 17.70
N LEU A 433 4.77 -9.53 17.72
CA LEU A 433 3.80 -9.48 18.83
C LEU A 433 2.97 -10.77 18.96
N ILE A 434 2.65 -11.43 17.85
CA ILE A 434 1.86 -12.67 17.82
C ILE A 434 2.53 -13.65 16.85
N PRO A 435 3.32 -14.62 17.35
CA PRO A 435 3.97 -15.61 16.50
C PRO A 435 2.97 -16.38 15.63
N GLY A 436 3.16 -16.32 14.30
CA GLY A 436 2.30 -16.98 13.32
C GLY A 436 1.07 -16.17 12.87
N ALA A 437 0.84 -14.96 13.39
CA ALA A 437 -0.19 -14.07 12.85
C ALA A 437 0.20 -13.52 11.46
N ARG A 438 -0.83 -13.11 10.72
CA ARG A 438 -0.73 -12.26 9.53
C ARG A 438 -1.08 -10.82 9.91
N GLY A 439 -0.77 -9.85 9.03
CA GLY A 439 -0.97 -8.43 9.31
C GLY A 439 -1.63 -7.69 8.15
N TRP A 440 -2.81 -7.10 8.38
CA TRP A 440 -3.43 -6.19 7.43
C TRP A 440 -2.81 -4.80 7.57
N SER A 441 -2.04 -4.37 6.58
CA SER A 441 -1.49 -3.01 6.53
C SER A 441 -2.56 -2.02 6.09
N THR A 442 -2.75 -0.95 6.85
CA THR A 442 -3.75 0.09 6.57
C THR A 442 -3.09 1.37 6.10
N ASP A 443 -3.87 2.26 5.48
CA ASP A 443 -3.41 3.53 4.95
C ASP A 443 -4.59 4.49 4.88
N VAL A 444 -4.43 5.65 5.51
CA VAL A 444 -5.32 6.82 5.48
C VAL A 444 -4.48 8.08 5.72
N CYS A 445 -4.90 9.22 5.18
CA CYS A 445 -4.24 10.50 5.41
C CYS A 445 -5.27 11.59 5.71
N VAL A 446 -4.91 12.56 6.54
CA VAL A 446 -5.72 13.73 6.92
C VAL A 446 -4.85 14.97 6.97
N PRO A 447 -5.41 16.20 6.97
CA PRO A 447 -4.66 17.40 7.29
C PRO A 447 -3.88 17.19 8.61
N PRO A 448 -2.57 17.54 8.71
CA PRO A 448 -1.74 17.20 9.87
C PRO A 448 -2.30 17.64 11.24
N SER A 449 -3.10 18.70 11.28
CA SER A 449 -3.82 19.17 12.47
C SER A 449 -4.92 18.23 12.98
N ARG A 450 -5.39 17.28 12.16
CA ARG A 450 -6.48 16.33 12.44
C ARG A 450 -5.96 14.91 12.73
N LEU A 451 -4.71 14.63 12.37
CA LEU A 451 -4.02 13.36 12.65
C LEU A 451 -4.12 12.89 14.12
N PRO A 452 -4.01 13.75 15.16
CA PRO A 452 -4.10 13.29 16.55
C PRO A 452 -5.46 12.71 16.91
N ASP A 453 -6.55 13.28 16.36
CA ASP A 453 -7.91 12.79 16.58
C ASP A 453 -8.15 11.50 15.81
N LEU A 454 -7.62 11.40 14.59
CA LEU A 454 -7.71 10.19 13.77
C LEU A 454 -6.99 9.00 14.43
N VAL A 455 -5.75 9.18 14.90
CA VAL A 455 -4.99 8.11 15.57
C VAL A 455 -5.69 7.72 16.87
N TYR A 456 -6.04 8.69 17.73
CA TYR A 456 -6.68 8.40 19.02
C TYR A 456 -8.00 7.63 18.87
N GLY A 457 -8.92 8.12 18.04
CA GLY A 457 -10.20 7.45 17.79
C GLY A 457 -10.07 6.13 17.02
N THR A 458 -8.92 5.87 16.39
CA THR A 458 -8.60 4.56 15.79
C THR A 458 -8.08 3.59 16.85
N LYS A 459 -7.20 4.02 17.76
CA LYS A 459 -6.73 3.19 18.89
C LYS A 459 -7.89 2.74 19.77
N GLU A 460 -8.76 3.66 20.18
CA GLU A 460 -9.98 3.34 20.95
C GLU A 460 -10.88 2.32 20.23
N ASP A 461 -11.06 2.46 18.91
CA ASP A 461 -11.88 1.54 18.11
C ASP A 461 -11.26 0.14 18.01
N LEU A 462 -9.95 0.03 17.80
CA LEU A 462 -9.25 -1.24 17.72
C LEU A 462 -9.25 -1.97 19.06
N GLU A 463 -9.00 -1.25 20.16
CA GLU A 463 -9.04 -1.77 21.53
C GLU A 463 -10.43 -2.25 21.93
N ALA A 464 -11.48 -1.48 21.63
CA ALA A 464 -12.87 -1.85 21.90
C ALA A 464 -13.30 -3.14 21.17
N HIS A 465 -12.66 -3.49 20.06
CA HIS A 465 -12.91 -4.71 19.29
C HIS A 465 -11.87 -5.83 19.56
N GLY A 466 -10.92 -5.62 20.47
CA GLY A 466 -9.90 -6.59 20.83
C GLY A 466 -8.88 -6.90 19.72
N ILE A 467 -8.70 -5.99 18.76
CA ILE A 467 -7.76 -6.15 17.65
C ILE A 467 -6.36 -5.76 18.14
N VAL A 468 -5.37 -6.64 17.96
CA VAL A 468 -3.97 -6.30 18.26
C VAL A 468 -3.37 -5.57 17.07
N TYR A 469 -2.73 -4.44 17.34
CA TYR A 469 -2.16 -3.57 16.32
C TYR A 469 -0.84 -2.95 16.75
N THR A 470 -0.15 -2.36 15.78
CA THR A 470 0.90 -1.35 15.94
C THR A 470 0.59 -0.17 15.02
N ILE A 471 1.08 1.03 15.35
CA ILE A 471 0.98 2.21 14.49
C ILE A 471 2.36 2.79 14.18
N VAL A 472 2.58 3.03 12.89
CA VAL A 472 3.66 3.90 12.38
C VAL A 472 3.07 4.95 11.45
N GLY A 473 3.70 6.11 11.27
CA GLY A 473 3.15 7.09 10.32
C GLY A 473 4.10 8.17 9.85
N HIS A 474 3.91 8.58 8.60
CA HIS A 474 4.52 9.73 7.94
C HIS A 474 3.83 11.02 8.42
N VAL A 475 4.10 11.36 9.69
CA VAL A 475 3.30 12.34 10.44
C VAL A 475 3.60 13.79 10.10
N GLY A 476 4.66 14.05 9.32
CA GLY A 476 4.90 15.37 8.71
C GLY A 476 3.87 15.71 7.63
N ASP A 477 3.25 14.67 7.05
CA ASP A 477 2.35 14.71 5.91
C ASP A 477 0.88 14.50 6.33
N GLY A 478 0.65 13.98 7.54
CA GLY A 478 -0.68 13.65 8.07
C GLY A 478 -1.14 12.22 7.79
N ASN A 479 -0.24 11.34 7.35
CA ASN A 479 -0.50 9.95 7.00
C ASN A 479 -0.04 8.98 8.11
N PHE A 480 -0.78 7.90 8.33
CA PHE A 480 -0.34 6.81 9.20
C PHE A 480 -0.89 5.45 8.72
N HIS A 481 -0.25 4.41 9.24
CA HIS A 481 -0.54 3.00 9.00
C HIS A 481 -0.69 2.30 10.35
N ALA A 482 -1.85 1.68 10.59
CA ALA A 482 -1.94 0.60 11.56
C ALA A 482 -1.67 -0.75 10.85
N LEU A 483 -0.89 -1.63 11.47
CA LEU A 483 -0.85 -3.05 11.07
C LEU A 483 -1.78 -3.84 11.99
N LEU A 484 -2.90 -4.33 11.46
CA LEU A 484 -3.89 -5.09 12.23
C LEU A 484 -3.55 -6.58 12.19
N LEU A 485 -3.25 -7.19 13.34
CA LEU A 485 -2.84 -8.58 13.41
C LEU A 485 -4.04 -9.53 13.49
N PHE A 486 -3.97 -10.64 12.75
CA PHE A 486 -5.02 -11.67 12.71
C PHE A 486 -4.44 -13.07 12.42
N SER A 487 -5.07 -14.10 12.98
CA SER A 487 -4.62 -15.50 12.89
C SER A 487 -5.65 -16.42 12.23
N ASN A 488 -6.90 -15.97 12.08
CA ASN A 488 -8.02 -16.72 11.52
C ASN A 488 -8.99 -15.79 10.76
N ASP A 489 -9.98 -16.38 10.10
CA ASP A 489 -10.91 -15.64 9.22
C ASP A 489 -11.92 -14.77 10.00
N GLU A 490 -12.24 -15.12 11.26
CA GLU A 490 -13.08 -14.27 12.13
C GLU A 490 -12.35 -12.97 12.50
N GLU A 491 -11.07 -13.07 12.86
CA GLU A 491 -10.19 -11.92 13.12
C GLU A 491 -9.94 -11.09 11.85
N LEU A 492 -9.81 -11.74 10.68
CA LEU A 492 -9.69 -11.06 9.39
C LEU A 492 -10.91 -10.18 9.10
N GLU A 493 -12.13 -10.66 9.32
CA GLU A 493 -13.34 -9.85 9.10
C GLU A 493 -13.51 -8.75 10.15
N LYS A 494 -13.07 -8.96 11.40
CA LYS A 494 -12.96 -7.87 12.40
C LYS A 494 -11.99 -6.78 11.95
N ALA A 495 -10.81 -7.17 11.46
CA ALA A 495 -9.83 -6.24 10.92
C ALA A 495 -10.41 -5.48 9.71
N ARG A 496 -11.04 -6.17 8.74
CA ARG A 496 -11.70 -5.56 7.58
C ARG A 496 -12.74 -4.52 7.98
N ALA A 497 -13.58 -4.82 8.97
CA ALA A 497 -14.57 -3.89 9.50
C ALA A 497 -13.93 -2.66 10.16
N ALA A 498 -12.81 -2.84 10.88
CA ALA A 498 -12.05 -1.74 11.47
C ALA A 498 -11.39 -0.85 10.41
N VAL A 499 -10.86 -1.41 9.31
CA VAL A 499 -10.35 -0.62 8.17
C VAL A 499 -11.44 0.29 7.60
N GLY A 500 -12.66 -0.23 7.42
CA GLY A 500 -13.80 0.59 6.95
C GLY A 500 -14.10 1.76 7.90
N ARG A 501 -14.21 1.50 9.20
CA ARG A 501 -14.43 2.56 10.20
C ARG A 501 -13.30 3.58 10.24
N MET A 502 -12.04 3.15 10.06
CA MET A 502 -10.87 4.02 9.97
C MET A 502 -10.94 4.94 8.73
N VAL A 503 -11.32 4.41 7.58
CA VAL A 503 -11.49 5.19 6.34
C VAL A 503 -12.59 6.25 6.49
N HIS A 504 -13.78 5.88 6.95
CA HIS A 504 -14.87 6.85 7.18
C HIS A 504 -14.46 7.93 8.19
N ARG A 505 -13.70 7.56 9.24
CA ARG A 505 -13.14 8.53 10.21
C ARG A 505 -12.15 9.49 9.56
N ALA A 506 -11.32 9.02 8.63
CA ALA A 506 -10.38 9.88 7.90
C ALA A 506 -11.10 10.86 6.97
N ILE A 507 -12.08 10.39 6.18
CA ILE A 507 -12.87 11.23 5.27
C ILE A 507 -13.66 12.29 6.06
N ALA A 508 -14.30 11.90 7.17
CA ALA A 508 -15.00 12.83 8.07
C ALA A 508 -14.08 13.87 8.76
N LEU A 509 -12.75 13.68 8.70
CA LEU A 509 -11.74 14.60 9.20
C LEU A 509 -11.09 15.46 8.08
N ASP A 510 -11.71 15.54 6.90
CA ASP A 510 -11.22 16.24 5.69
C ASP A 510 -10.00 15.53 5.05
N GLY A 511 -9.94 14.21 5.21
CA GLY A 511 -8.88 13.33 4.71
C GLY A 511 -9.30 12.41 3.57
N THR A 512 -8.47 11.39 3.33
CA THR A 512 -8.57 10.44 2.21
C THR A 512 -8.51 8.99 2.69
N CYS A 513 -9.18 8.11 1.95
CA CYS A 513 -9.17 6.66 2.12
C CYS A 513 -7.84 6.00 1.80
N THR A 514 -6.88 6.71 1.18
CA THR A 514 -5.51 6.24 0.92
C THR A 514 -4.54 7.41 0.86
N GLY A 515 -3.49 7.41 1.68
CA GLY A 515 -2.38 8.36 1.59
C GLY A 515 -1.39 7.99 0.49
N GLU A 516 -1.02 6.71 0.36
CA GLU A 516 0.04 6.27 -0.55
C GLU A 516 -0.09 4.88 -1.20
N HIS A 517 -0.98 4.00 -0.71
CA HIS A 517 -1.10 2.65 -1.25
C HIS A 517 -1.83 2.58 -2.61
N GLY A 518 -2.69 3.55 -2.91
CA GLY A 518 -3.60 3.54 -4.06
C GLY A 518 -5.00 3.04 -3.72
N VAL A 519 -5.88 2.96 -4.71
CA VAL A 519 -7.29 2.58 -4.55
C VAL A 519 -7.48 1.09 -4.81
N GLY A 520 -6.91 0.59 -5.91
CA GLY A 520 -6.99 -0.78 -6.35
C GLY A 520 -8.41 -1.33 -6.36
N ILE A 521 -8.57 -2.50 -5.76
CA ILE A 521 -9.85 -3.12 -5.41
C ILE A 521 -10.30 -2.62 -4.01
N GLY A 522 -9.35 -2.42 -3.10
CA GLY A 522 -9.60 -2.31 -1.67
C GLY A 522 -10.32 -1.05 -1.19
N LYS A 523 -9.99 0.12 -1.76
CA LYS A 523 -10.59 1.41 -1.37
C LYS A 523 -11.62 1.96 -2.34
N ARG A 524 -11.86 1.24 -3.45
CA ARG A 524 -12.72 1.67 -4.57
C ARG A 524 -14.09 2.17 -4.12
N ASP A 525 -14.72 1.42 -3.21
CA ASP A 525 -16.08 1.69 -2.72
C ASP A 525 -16.21 3.01 -1.92
N TYR A 526 -15.11 3.62 -1.45
CA TYR A 526 -15.12 4.89 -0.70
C TYR A 526 -15.02 6.15 -1.57
N LEU A 527 -14.62 6.04 -2.85
CA LEU A 527 -14.33 7.23 -3.67
C LEU A 527 -15.53 8.15 -3.90
N TYR A 528 -16.77 7.64 -3.84
CA TYR A 528 -17.96 8.48 -3.91
C TYR A 528 -18.16 9.36 -2.68
N GLU A 529 -17.74 8.88 -1.51
CA GLU A 529 -17.80 9.61 -0.23
C GLU A 529 -16.70 10.67 -0.16
N GLU A 530 -15.48 10.32 -0.60
CA GLU A 530 -14.32 11.22 -0.60
C GLU A 530 -14.36 12.27 -1.72
N LEU A 531 -14.56 11.86 -2.97
CA LEU A 531 -14.38 12.73 -4.15
C LEU A 531 -15.69 13.34 -4.66
N GLY A 532 -16.84 12.79 -4.25
CA GLY A 532 -18.16 13.14 -4.74
C GLY A 532 -18.48 12.60 -6.15
N GLU A 533 -19.77 12.49 -6.46
CA GLU A 533 -20.27 11.87 -7.69
C GLU A 533 -19.71 12.51 -8.98
N GLY A 534 -19.65 13.84 -9.04
CA GLY A 534 -19.16 14.55 -10.24
C GLY A 534 -17.71 14.22 -10.59
N THR A 535 -16.84 14.10 -9.59
CA THR A 535 -15.43 13.75 -9.77
C THR A 535 -15.27 12.30 -10.22
N VAL A 536 -16.00 11.37 -9.58
CA VAL A 536 -15.97 9.94 -9.93
C VAL A 536 -16.51 9.68 -11.34
N GLU A 537 -17.58 10.35 -11.76
CA GLU A 537 -18.10 10.20 -13.13
C GLU A 537 -17.19 10.86 -14.18
N LEU A 538 -16.45 11.92 -13.84
CA LEU A 538 -15.39 12.46 -14.70
C LEU A 538 -14.24 11.46 -14.87
N MET A 539 -13.77 10.83 -13.78
CA MET A 539 -12.75 9.77 -13.84
C MET A 539 -13.20 8.62 -14.75
N LYS A 540 -14.44 8.15 -14.63
CA LYS A 540 -15.03 7.13 -15.50
C LYS A 540 -15.17 7.57 -16.94
N THR A 541 -15.45 8.85 -17.19
CA THR A 541 -15.54 9.41 -18.54
C THR A 541 -14.17 9.38 -19.23
N ILE A 542 -13.10 9.75 -18.52
CA ILE A 542 -11.72 9.64 -19.01
C ILE A 542 -11.37 8.18 -19.29
N LYS A 543 -11.67 7.26 -18.37
CA LYS A 543 -11.47 5.81 -18.56
C LYS A 543 -12.18 5.27 -19.80
N LYS A 544 -13.46 5.59 -20.01
CA LYS A 544 -14.23 5.15 -21.18
C LYS A 544 -13.72 5.74 -22.49
N ALA A 545 -13.17 6.96 -22.47
CA ALA A 545 -12.60 7.60 -23.65
C ALA A 545 -11.25 6.98 -24.07
N ILE A 546 -10.43 6.56 -23.10
CA ILE A 546 -9.10 5.96 -23.34
C ILE A 546 -9.18 4.44 -23.55
N ASP A 547 -10.08 3.77 -22.83
CA ASP A 547 -10.32 2.32 -22.87
C ASP A 547 -11.82 2.00 -23.04
N PRO A 548 -12.38 2.16 -24.26
CA PRO A 548 -13.80 1.92 -24.52
C PRO A 548 -14.21 0.44 -24.41
N LEU A 549 -13.25 -0.48 -24.40
CA LEU A 549 -13.48 -1.92 -24.20
C LEU A 549 -13.28 -2.36 -22.73
N ASN A 550 -12.83 -1.46 -21.86
CA ASN A 550 -12.51 -1.72 -20.45
C ASN A 550 -11.56 -2.93 -20.27
N LEU A 551 -10.54 -3.06 -21.13
CA LEU A 551 -9.57 -4.15 -21.06
C LEU A 551 -8.45 -3.89 -20.04
N PHE A 552 -8.10 -2.63 -19.77
CA PHE A 552 -6.94 -2.27 -18.94
C PHE A 552 -7.31 -2.23 -17.46
N ASN A 553 -6.70 -3.15 -16.72
CA ASN A 553 -6.88 -3.40 -15.29
C ASN A 553 -8.34 -3.28 -14.77
N PRO A 554 -9.30 -4.04 -15.34
CA PRO A 554 -10.71 -3.90 -14.98
C PRO A 554 -11.01 -4.32 -13.54
N GLY A 555 -12.04 -3.69 -12.98
CA GLY A 555 -12.51 -3.90 -11.60
C GLY A 555 -11.76 -3.09 -10.53
N LYS A 556 -10.76 -2.29 -10.89
CA LYS A 556 -9.97 -1.44 -9.99
C LYS A 556 -10.31 0.04 -10.21
N LEU A 557 -9.97 0.88 -9.23
CA LEU A 557 -10.04 2.35 -9.22
C LEU A 557 -11.43 2.99 -9.39
N TYR A 558 -12.32 2.46 -10.24
CA TYR A 558 -13.63 3.05 -10.56
C TYR A 558 -14.77 2.30 -9.85
N PRO A 559 -15.44 2.88 -8.84
CA PRO A 559 -16.55 2.22 -8.15
C PRO A 559 -17.79 2.05 -9.01
N ASP A 560 -18.57 1.01 -8.70
CA ASP A 560 -19.92 0.85 -9.22
C ASP A 560 -20.83 1.93 -8.61
N ARG A 561 -21.78 2.47 -9.38
CA ARG A 561 -22.60 3.62 -8.90
C ARG A 561 -23.45 3.18 -7.70
N PRO A 562 -23.46 3.92 -6.57
CA PRO A 562 -24.27 3.56 -5.42
C PRO A 562 -25.74 3.49 -5.81
N GLN A 563 -26.41 2.39 -5.44
CA GLN A 563 -27.86 2.25 -5.66
C GLN A 563 -28.58 3.27 -4.78
N SER A 564 -29.34 4.18 -5.39
CA SER A 564 -30.12 5.18 -4.65
C SER A 564 -31.14 4.49 -3.73
N GLU A 565 -31.53 5.15 -2.65
CA GLU A 565 -32.57 4.63 -1.75
C GLU A 565 -33.88 4.32 -2.48
N ASP A 566 -34.21 5.10 -3.52
CA ASP A 566 -35.40 4.85 -4.33
C ASP A 566 -35.30 3.53 -5.11
N THR A 567 -34.12 3.16 -5.63
CA THR A 567 -33.92 1.80 -6.18
C THR A 567 -33.94 0.69 -5.13
N LYS A 568 -33.61 0.97 -3.86
CA LYS A 568 -33.79 -0.01 -2.77
C LYS A 568 -35.28 -0.19 -2.44
N LYS A 569 -36.06 0.89 -2.39
CA LYS A 569 -37.52 0.87 -2.17
C LYS A 569 -38.27 0.22 -3.33
N ALA A 570 -37.88 0.50 -4.58
CA ALA A 570 -38.51 -0.07 -5.77
C ALA A 570 -38.37 -1.62 -5.86
N LYS A 571 -37.33 -2.20 -5.24
CA LYS A 571 -37.15 -3.67 -5.13
C LYS A 571 -37.91 -4.32 -3.97
N LEU A 572 -38.54 -3.53 -3.09
CA LEU A 572 -39.31 -3.99 -1.93
C LEU A 572 -40.83 -3.95 -2.16
N VAL A 573 -41.28 -3.56 -3.37
CA VAL A 573 -42.68 -3.71 -3.77
C VAL A 573 -42.85 -5.12 -4.35
N PRO A 574 -43.56 -6.05 -3.67
CA PRO A 574 -43.94 -7.29 -4.32
C PRO A 574 -44.94 -6.96 -5.44
N HIS A 575 -44.74 -7.55 -6.62
CA HIS A 575 -45.80 -7.60 -7.62
C HIS A 575 -46.97 -8.36 -7.01
N ALA A 576 -48.12 -7.68 -6.91
CA ALA A 576 -49.39 -8.22 -6.45
C ALA A 576 -50.07 -9.08 -7.53
#